data_AF-A0A1S9C9N0-F1
#
_entry.id   AF-A0A1S9C9N0-F1
#
_cell.length_a   1.000
_cell.length_b   1.000
_cell.length_c   1.000
_cell.angle_alpha   90.00
_cell.angle_beta   90.00
_cell.angle_gamma   90.00
#
_symmetry.space_group_name_H-M   'P 1'
#
loop_
_entity.id
_entity.type
_entity.pdbx_description
1 polymer ?
#
loop_
_entity_poly.entity_id
_entity_poly.type
_entity_poly.pdbx_seq_one_letter_code
_entity_poly.pdbx_strand_id
1 'polypeptide(L)' 'MQELVKKANKSVSKFDIMDWSIFKTSMILFGVIVGSAFPVKCKKLMPILFIVWIACVYYVIIRVYLVPYKR' A
#
# COMPACT_ATOMS: atom_id res chain seq x y z
N MET A 1 6.38 -20.98 0.31
CA MET A 1 6.72 -19.56 0.06
C MET A 1 6.62 -19.18 -1.42
N GLN A 2 7.16 -19.97 -2.34
CA GLN A 2 7.08 -19.68 -3.79
C GLN A 2 5.65 -19.61 -4.36
N GLU A 3 4.70 -20.39 -3.85
CA GLU A 3 3.31 -20.33 -4.31
C GLU A 3 2.61 -19.01 -3.98
N LEU A 4 2.85 -18.45 -2.80
CA LEU A 4 2.32 -17.14 -2.40
C LEU A 4 2.89 -16.02 -3.27
N VAL A 5 4.18 -16.10 -3.59
CA VAL A 5 4.84 -15.15 -4.49
C VAL A 5 4.28 -15.27 -5.91
N LYS A 6 4.11 -16.48 -6.43
CA LYS A 6 3.47 -16.69 -7.75
C LYS A 6 2.04 -16.17 -7.80
N LYS A 7 1.25 -16.40 -6.73
CA LYS A 7 -0.12 -15.91 -6.63
C LYS A 7 -0.18 -14.38 -6.57
N ALA A 8 0.70 -13.75 -5.79
CA ALA A 8 0.81 -12.31 -5.72
C ALA A 8 1.20 -11.72 -7.10
N ASN A 9 2.21 -12.31 -7.76
CA ASN A 9 2.66 -11.83 -9.08
C ASN A 9 1.55 -11.91 -10.14
N LYS A 10 0.71 -12.96 -10.09
CA LYS A 10 -0.45 -13.12 -10.97
C LYS A 10 -1.59 -12.15 -10.67
N SER A 11 -1.77 -11.72 -9.41
CA SER A 11 -2.75 -10.68 -9.05
C SER A 11 -2.25 -9.29 -9.45
N VAL A 12 -0.96 -8.99 -9.20
CA VAL A 12 -0.34 -7.70 -9.52
C VAL A 12 -0.26 -7.47 -11.03
N SER A 13 -0.08 -8.51 -11.84
CA SER A 13 -0.13 -8.37 -13.30
C SER A 13 -1.50 -7.95 -13.85
N LYS A 14 -2.57 -8.06 -13.04
CA LYS A 14 -3.93 -7.64 -13.36
C LYS A 14 -4.31 -6.29 -12.74
N PHE A 15 -3.38 -5.59 -12.11
CA PHE A 15 -3.65 -4.30 -11.48
C PHE A 15 -3.93 -3.23 -12.52
N ASP A 16 -4.97 -2.44 -12.25
CA ASP A 16 -5.25 -1.24 -13.03
C ASP A 16 -4.36 -0.08 -12.57
N ILE A 17 -4.38 1.04 -13.30
CA ILE A 17 -3.57 2.22 -13.00
C ILE A 17 -3.89 2.75 -11.59
N MET A 18 -5.15 2.64 -11.17
CA MET A 18 -5.60 3.04 -9.84
C MET A 18 -4.98 2.18 -8.72
N ASP A 19 -4.92 0.87 -8.90
CA ASP A 19 -4.33 -0.05 -7.90
C ASP A 19 -2.82 0.20 -7.77
N TRP A 20 -2.13 0.43 -8.90
CA TRP A 20 -0.72 0.82 -8.91
C TRP A 20 -0.47 2.17 -8.24
N SER A 21 -1.38 3.14 -8.43
CA SER A 21 -1.30 4.44 -7.75
C SER A 21 -1.43 4.27 -6.25
N ILE A 22 -2.41 3.49 -5.77
CA ILE A 22 -2.61 3.24 -4.33
C ILE A 22 -1.39 2.53 -3.74
N PHE A 23 -0.84 1.55 -4.45
CA PHE A 23 0.38 0.85 -4.02
C PHE A 23 1.58 1.81 -3.91
N LYS A 24 1.82 2.65 -4.92
CA LYS A 24 2.89 3.64 -4.90
C LYS A 24 2.70 4.67 -3.78
N THR A 25 1.47 5.14 -3.57
CA THR A 25 1.14 6.05 -2.46
C THR A 25 1.41 5.40 -1.11
N SER A 26 1.13 4.11 -0.95
CA SER A 26 1.44 3.38 0.29
C SER A 26 2.95 3.31 0.58
N MET A 27 3.80 3.14 -0.43
CA MET A 27 5.26 3.18 -0.25
C MET A 27 5.78 4.56 0.13
N ILE A 28 5.26 5.61 -0.52
CA ILE A 28 5.64 6.99 -0.22
C ILE A 28 5.23 7.34 1.21
N LEU A 29 4.00 7.01 1.60
CA LEU A 29 3.50 7.20 2.97
C LEU A 29 4.34 6.43 3.99
N PHE A 30 4.77 5.21 3.69
CA PHE A 30 5.70 4.47 4.56
C PHE A 30 7.02 5.22 4.76
N GLY A 31 7.61 5.72 3.68
CA GLY A 31 8.82 6.54 3.74
C GLY A 31 8.62 7.86 4.51
N VAL A 32 7.44 8.45 4.43
CA VAL A 32 7.03 9.65 5.17
C VAL A 32 6.86 9.38 6.67
N ILE A 33 6.33 8.21 7.04
CA ILE A 33 6.12 7.79 8.43
C ILE A 33 7.44 7.39 9.10
N VAL A 34 8.25 6.57 8.43
CA VAL A 34 9.53 6.06 8.96
C VAL A 34 10.63 7.12 8.86
N GLY A 35 10.58 7.95 7.81
CA GLY A 35 11.55 9.01 7.58
C GLY A 35 11.40 10.16 8.56
N SER A 36 12.50 10.52 9.20
CA SER A 36 12.60 11.67 10.12
C SER A 36 12.56 13.04 9.43
N ALA A 37 12.29 13.09 8.12
CA ALA A 37 12.35 14.30 7.30
C ALA A 37 11.24 15.33 7.62
N PHE A 38 10.26 14.99 8.46
CA PHE A 38 9.18 15.91 8.79
C PHE A 38 9.54 16.86 9.93
N PRO A 39 9.42 18.19 9.73
CA PRO A 39 9.60 19.16 10.80
C PRO A 39 8.58 18.89 11.92
N VAL A 40 8.96 19.16 13.17
CA VAL A 40 8.19 18.82 14.39
C VAL A 40 6.73 19.30 14.33
N LYS A 41 6.45 20.40 13.61
CA LYS A 41 5.08 20.91 13.39
C LYS A 41 4.19 19.93 12.60
N CYS A 42 4.74 19.16 11.68
CA CYS A 42 4.02 18.14 10.92
C CYS A 42 3.86 16.80 11.66
N LYS A 43 4.53 16.61 12.81
CA LYS A 43 4.33 15.39 13.62
C LYS A 43 2.90 15.23 14.12
N LYS A 44 2.12 16.33 14.24
CA LYS A 44 0.67 16.25 14.53
C LYS A 44 -0.14 15.56 13.43
N LEU A 45 0.34 15.56 12.19
CA LEU A 45 -0.30 14.90 11.04
C LEU A 45 0.13 13.44 10.88
N MET A 46 1.24 13.02 11.51
CA MET A 46 1.71 11.62 11.48
C MET A 46 0.63 10.59 11.84
N PRO A 47 -0.17 10.72 12.91
CA PRO A 47 -1.19 9.72 13.24
C PRO A 47 -2.25 9.60 12.14
N ILE A 48 -2.63 10.71 11.50
CA ILE A 48 -3.60 10.71 10.39
C ILE A 48 -2.98 10.03 9.15
N LEU A 49 -1.73 10.37 8.82
CA LEU A 49 -1.01 9.74 7.71
C LEU A 49 -0.81 8.23 7.94
N PHE A 50 -0.63 7.81 9.19
CA PHE A 50 -0.51 6.41 9.56
C PHE A 50 -1.83 5.64 9.35
N ILE A 51 -2.97 6.23 9.71
CA ILE A 51 -4.29 5.63 9.46
C ILE A 51 -4.54 5.48 7.96
N VAL A 52 -4.24 6.53 7.18
CA VAL A 52 -4.36 6.48 5.71
C VAL A 52 -3.42 5.43 5.12
N TRP A 53 -2.20 5.31 5.63
CA TRP A 53 -1.26 4.29 5.21
C TRP A 53 -1.79 2.87 5.48
N ILE A 54 -2.32 2.60 6.68
CA ILE A 54 -2.93 1.31 7.02
C ILE A 54 -4.08 1.01 6.05
N ALA A 55 -4.94 1.98 5.75
CA ALA A 55 -6.05 1.79 4.81
C ALA A 55 -5.54 1.42 3.40
N CYS A 56 -4.50 2.10 2.90
CA CYS A 56 -3.89 1.77 1.61
C CYS A 56 -3.26 0.37 1.60
N VAL A 57 -2.52 0.01 2.64
CA VAL A 57 -1.89 -1.32 2.75
C VAL A 57 -2.96 -2.41 2.82
N TYR A 58 -4.00 -2.21 3.62
CA TYR A 58 -5.09 -3.16 3.76
C TYR A 58 -5.83 -3.36 2.43
N TYR A 59 -6.10 -2.28 1.70
CA TYR A 59 -6.67 -2.35 0.35
C TYR A 59 -5.80 -3.19 -0.58
N VAL A 60 -4.49 -2.91 -0.64
CA VAL A 60 -3.55 -3.65 -1.50
C VAL A 60 -3.51 -5.14 -1.13
N ILE A 61 -3.45 -5.48 0.17
CA ILE A 61 -3.42 -6.88 0.63
C ILE A 61 -4.70 -7.61 0.22
N ILE A 62 -5.88 -7.01 0.42
CA ILE A 62 -7.15 -7.61 -0.02
C ILE A 62 -7.14 -7.82 -1.54
N ARG A 63 -6.68 -6.82 -2.29
CA ARG A 63 -6.66 -6.88 -3.76
C ARG A 63 -5.69 -7.93 -4.29
N VAL A 64 -4.57 -8.15 -3.61
CA VAL A 64 -3.57 -9.16 -3.99
C VAL A 64 -4.02 -10.59 -3.62
N TYR A 65 -4.56 -10.79 -2.41
CA TYR A 65 -4.76 -12.12 -1.84
C TYR A 65 -6.21 -12.62 -1.80
N LEU A 66 -7.18 -11.73 -1.56
CA LEU A 66 -8.58 -12.09 -1.29
C LEU A 66 -9.48 -11.93 -2.50
N VAL A 67 -9.26 -10.90 -3.32
CA VAL A 67 -10.06 -10.65 -4.53
C VAL A 67 -9.16 -10.69 -5.76
N PRO A 68 -8.66 -11.87 -6.16
CA PRO A 68 -8.07 -12.00 -7.48
C PRO A 68 -9.17 -11.62 -8.48
N TYR A 69 -8.90 -10.58 -9.24
CA TYR A 69 -9.79 -10.05 -10.27
C TYR A 69 -10.35 -11.21 -11.11
N LYS A 70 -11.65 -11.50 -10.91
CA LYS A 70 -12.47 -12.35 -11.78
C LYS A 70 -12.66 -11.56 -13.06
N ARG A 71 -11.78 -11.80 -14.02
CA ARG A 71 -12.04 -11.58 -15.43
C ARG A 71 -11.60 -12.84 -16.14
#